data_AF-A0A7S1TYU8-F1
#
_entry.id   AF-A0A7S1TYU8-F1
#
_cell.length_a   1.000
_cell.length_b   1.000
_cell.length_c   1.000
_cell.angle_alpha   90.00
_cell.angle_beta   90.00
_cell.angle_gamma   90.00
#
_symmetry.space_group_name_H-M   'P 1'
#
loop_
_entity.id
_entity.type
_entity.pdbx_description
1 polymer ?
#
loop_
_entity_poly.entity_id
_entity_poly.type
_entity_poly.pdbx_seq_one_letter_code
_entity_poly.pdbx_strand_id
1 'polypeptide(L)'
;AVLVLGRLLSGFGTSLLFSAPEAWLVGEAKRTKQERYLGQTFGWAWGGDSMVAILAGALAGAAAMSRGPSGPFELSVIFLAAGAMLAASQWKENKAELAAPAPALEAATEGKKEKKKANA
;
A
#
# COMPACT_ATOMS: atom_id res chain seq x y z
N ALA A 1 17.00 1.94 -23.13
CA ALA A 1 15.57 1.69 -22.83
C ALA A 1 15.38 0.86 -21.56
N VAL A 2 15.95 -0.34 -21.46
CA VAL A 2 15.80 -1.25 -20.30
C VAL A 2 16.15 -0.61 -18.95
N LEU A 3 17.24 0.17 -18.86
CA LEU A 3 17.65 0.80 -17.59
C LEU A 3 16.63 1.84 -17.09
N VAL A 4 16.06 2.63 -18.00
CA VAL A 4 15.06 3.65 -17.68
C VAL A 4 13.76 2.99 -17.24
N LEU A 5 13.32 1.96 -17.97
CA LEU A 5 12.15 1.16 -17.59
C LEU A 5 12.35 0.52 -16.21
N GLY A 6 13.49 -0.12 -15.95
CA GLY A 6 13.78 -0.72 -14.65
C GLY A 6 13.69 0.30 -13.50
N ARG A 7 14.19 1.51 -13.72
CA ARG A 7 14.14 2.58 -12.70
C ARG A 7 12.72 3.10 -12.48
N LEU A 8 11.93 3.24 -13.54
CA LEU A 8 10.53 3.64 -13.44
C LEU A 8 9.70 2.56 -12.72
N LEU A 9 9.81 1.31 -13.14
CA LEU A 9 9.07 0.20 -12.54
C LEU A 9 9.42 0.01 -11.06
N SER A 10 10.70 0.14 -10.68
CA SER A 10 11.12 0.08 -9.28
C SER A 10 10.52 1.23 -8.44
N GLY A 11 10.45 2.44 -9.02
CA GLY A 11 9.82 3.58 -8.36
C GLY A 11 8.33 3.33 -8.10
N PHE A 12 7.59 2.92 -9.14
CA PHE A 12 6.17 2.59 -9.00
C PHE A 12 5.91 1.48 -7.99
N GLY A 13 6.72 0.40 -8.02
CA GLY A 13 6.60 -0.70 -7.08
C GLY A 13 6.78 -0.24 -5.63
N THR A 14 7.77 0.61 -5.37
CA THR A 14 8.02 1.15 -4.02
C THR A 14 6.87 2.06 -3.56
N SER A 15 6.37 2.94 -4.44
CA SER A 15 5.23 3.80 -4.12
C SER A 15 3.97 2.99 -3.76
N LEU A 16 3.71 1.90 -4.48
CA LEU A 16 2.60 0.99 -4.18
C LEU A 16 2.79 0.25 -2.86
N LEU A 17 4.02 -0.19 -2.56
CA LEU A 17 4.34 -0.93 -1.36
C LEU A 17 4.07 -0.11 -0.08
N PHE A 18 4.28 1.21 -0.13
CA PHE A 18 3.95 2.11 0.97
C PHE A 18 2.47 2.54 0.94
N SER A 19 1.93 2.92 -0.21
CA SER A 19 0.59 3.54 -0.26
C SER A 19 -0.57 2.54 -0.18
N ALA A 20 -0.45 1.35 -0.77
CA ALA A 20 -1.52 0.35 -0.78
C ALA A 20 -1.94 -0.14 0.63
N PRO A 21 -1.01 -0.50 1.54
CA PRO A 21 -1.39 -0.91 2.91
C PRO A 21 -1.99 0.23 3.72
N GLU A 22 -1.52 1.46 3.56
CA GLU A 22 -2.11 2.62 4.24
C GLU A 22 -3.55 2.85 3.77
N ALA A 23 -3.80 2.81 2.46
CA ALA A 23 -5.13 2.97 1.90
C ALA A 23 -6.09 1.86 2.37
N TRP A 24 -5.60 0.61 2.43
CA TRP A 24 -6.38 -0.51 2.97
C TRP A 24 -6.70 -0.31 4.46
N LEU A 25 -5.71 0.02 5.28
CA LEU A 25 -5.87 0.19 6.73
C LEU A 25 -6.84 1.33 7.06
N VAL A 26 -6.78 2.45 6.33
CA VAL A 26 -7.73 3.57 6.47
C VAL A 26 -9.15 3.14 6.06
N GLY A 27 -9.28 2.35 5.00
CA GLY A 27 -10.57 1.79 4.57
C GLY A 27 -11.19 0.87 5.63
N GLU A 28 -10.39 0.01 6.23
CA GLU A 28 -10.84 -0.94 7.26
C GLU A 28 -11.18 -0.25 8.59
N ALA A 29 -10.38 0.74 8.98
CA ALA A 29 -10.63 1.54 10.18
C ALA A 29 -11.96 2.33 10.08
N LYS A 30 -12.29 2.83 8.87
CA LYS A 30 -13.59 3.47 8.58
C LYS A 30 -14.75 2.50 8.70
N ARG A 31 -14.62 1.27 8.17
CA ARG A 31 -15.65 0.23 8.31
C ARG A 31 -15.86 -0.21 9.76
N THR A 32 -14.79 -0.34 10.53
CA THR A 32 -14.81 -0.85 11.90
C THR A 32 -15.09 0.25 12.94
N LYS A 33 -15.22 1.53 12.52
CA LYS A 33 -15.38 2.72 13.38
C LYS A 33 -14.26 2.90 14.42
N GLN A 34 -13.05 2.43 14.12
CA GLN A 34 -11.88 2.48 15.00
C GLN A 34 -10.87 3.55 14.59
N GLU A 35 -11.33 4.66 14.01
CA GLU A 35 -10.46 5.74 13.50
C GLU A 35 -9.52 6.32 14.58
N ARG A 36 -9.90 6.22 15.86
CA ARG A 36 -9.09 6.68 17.00
C ARG A 36 -7.76 5.94 17.16
N TYR A 37 -7.66 4.70 16.70
CA TYR A 37 -6.44 3.88 16.81
C TYR A 37 -5.54 3.95 15.57
N LEU A 38 -5.98 4.59 14.48
CA LEU A 38 -5.17 4.77 13.26
C LEU A 38 -3.89 5.54 13.54
N GLY A 39 -3.99 6.69 14.23
CA GLY A 39 -2.83 7.53 14.52
C GLY A 39 -1.78 6.82 15.36
N GLN A 40 -2.20 6.02 16.35
CA GLN A 40 -1.29 5.19 17.13
C GLN A 40 -0.67 4.10 16.25
N THR A 41 -1.46 3.38 15.46
CA THR A 41 -0.95 2.30 14.58
C THR A 41 0.08 2.83 13.58
N PHE A 42 -0.19 3.96 12.93
CA PHE A 42 0.79 4.61 12.05
C PHE A 42 2.03 5.06 12.82
N GLY A 43 1.89 5.64 14.02
CA GLY A 43 3.03 6.02 14.85
C GLY A 43 3.97 4.84 15.16
N TRP A 44 3.40 3.66 15.45
CA TRP A 44 4.19 2.44 15.66
C TRP A 44 4.80 1.92 14.36
N ALA A 45 4.11 2.05 13.23
CA ALA A 45 4.64 1.66 11.92
C ALA A 45 5.87 2.51 11.53
N TRP A 46 5.79 3.84 11.63
CA TRP A 46 6.91 4.75 11.35
C TRP A 46 8.06 4.60 12.35
N GLY A 47 7.75 4.33 13.62
CA GLY A 47 8.75 4.00 14.63
C GLY A 47 9.49 2.70 14.30
N GLY A 48 8.77 1.68 13.84
CA GLY A 48 9.34 0.43 13.36
C GLY A 48 10.23 0.61 12.12
N ASP A 49 9.80 1.43 11.16
CA ASP A 49 10.58 1.75 9.95
C ASP A 49 11.96 2.32 10.29
N SER A 50 12.01 3.28 11.23
CA SER A 50 13.27 3.86 11.71
C SER A 50 14.20 2.83 12.35
N MET A 51 13.64 1.90 13.14
CA MET A 51 14.42 0.83 13.77
C MET A 51 14.97 -0.15 12.73
N VAL A 52 14.15 -0.52 11.73
CA VAL A 52 14.58 -1.38 10.63
C VAL A 52 15.66 -0.69 9.79
N ALA A 53 15.58 0.62 9.57
CA ALA A 53 16.59 1.38 8.84
C ALA A 53 17.97 1.32 9.53
N ILE A 54 18.01 1.45 10.86
CA ILE A 54 19.25 1.32 11.65
C ILE A 54 19.85 -0.08 11.49
N LEU A 55 19.01 -1.12 11.65
CA LEU A 55 19.45 -2.51 11.50
C LEU A 55 19.91 -2.83 10.07
N ALA A 56 19.23 -2.30 9.07
CA ALA A 56 19.58 -2.46 7.66
C ALA A 56 20.95 -1.84 7.35
N GLY A 57 21.26 -0.67 7.92
CA GLY A 57 22.59 -0.05 7.80
C GLY A 57 23.69 -0.93 8.40
N ALA A 58 23.46 -1.50 9.59
CA ALA A 58 24.41 -2.41 10.23
C ALA A 58 24.62 -3.71 9.41
N LEU A 59 23.52 -4.31 8.94
CA LEU A 59 23.55 -5.51 8.10
C LEU A 59 24.22 -5.26 6.75
N ALA A 60 23.99 -4.10 6.13
CA ALA A 60 24.66 -3.70 4.89
C ALA A 60 26.18 -3.58 5.10
N GLY A 61 26.63 -2.99 6.21
CA GLY A 61 28.06 -2.91 6.55
C GLY A 61 28.69 -4.29 6.70
N ALA A 62 28.04 -5.21 7.42
CA ALA A 62 28.50 -6.59 7.58
C ALA A 62 28.51 -7.38 6.25
N ALA A 63 27.48 -7.21 5.42
CA ALA A 63 27.39 -7.84 4.11
C ALA A 63 28.47 -7.32 3.14
N ALA A 64 28.76 -6.01 3.18
CA ALA A 64 29.81 -5.41 2.37
C ALA A 64 31.20 -5.93 2.73
N MET A 65 31.45 -6.20 4.02
CA MET A 65 32.74 -6.72 4.48
C MET A 65 32.98 -8.20 4.10
N SER A 66 31.92 -8.98 3.88
CA SER A 66 32.01 -10.41 3.57
C SER A 66 31.96 -10.74 2.07
N ARG A 67 31.13 -10.02 1.29
CA ARG A 67 30.92 -10.27 -0.16
C ARG A 67 31.36 -9.13 -1.07
N GLY A 68 31.98 -8.10 -0.53
CA GLY A 68 32.38 -6.91 -1.29
C GLY A 68 31.19 -5.99 -1.62
N PRO A 69 31.35 -5.04 -2.57
CA PRO A 69 30.36 -3.99 -2.83
C PRO A 69 28.97 -4.49 -3.27
N SER A 70 28.86 -5.72 -3.77
CA SER A 70 27.59 -6.34 -4.18
C SER A 70 26.83 -7.02 -3.04
N GLY A 71 27.48 -7.28 -1.89
CA GLY A 71 26.89 -8.01 -0.76
C GLY A 71 25.54 -7.45 -0.26
N PRO A 72 25.39 -6.13 -0.06
CA PRO A 72 24.13 -5.53 0.38
C PRO A 72 22.98 -5.69 -0.64
N PHE A 73 23.30 -5.74 -1.93
CA PHE A 73 22.30 -5.89 -2.99
C PHE A 73 21.74 -7.31 -3.05
N GLU A 74 22.57 -8.33 -2.88
CA GLU A 74 22.10 -9.72 -2.81
C GLU A 74 21.25 -9.95 -1.56
N LEU A 75 21.66 -9.36 -0.43
CA LEU A 75 20.93 -9.47 0.83
C LEU A 75 19.54 -8.83 0.74
N SER A 76 19.42 -7.67 0.09
CA SER A 76 18.14 -6.98 -0.05
C SER A 76 17.14 -7.75 -0.93
N VAL A 77 17.61 -8.48 -1.95
CA VAL A 77 16.75 -9.35 -2.78
C VAL A 77 16.12 -10.46 -1.95
N ILE A 78 16.90 -11.10 -1.06
CA ILE A 78 16.38 -12.16 -0.17
C ILE A 78 15.35 -11.58 0.80
N PHE A 79 15.64 -10.42 1.39
CA PHE A 79 14.72 -9.72 2.29
C PHE A 79 13.42 -9.33 1.58
N LEU A 80 13.52 -8.82 0.35
CA LEU A 80 12.37 -8.44 -0.45
C LEU A 80 11.51 -9.64 -0.82
N ALA A 81 12.13 -10.77 -1.21
CA ALA A 81 11.42 -12.01 -1.51
C ALA A 81 10.69 -12.57 -0.27
N ALA A 82 11.34 -12.54 0.90
CA ALA A 82 10.73 -12.93 2.16
C ALA A 82 9.55 -12.02 2.52
N GLY A 83 9.71 -10.70 2.40
CA GLY A 83 8.63 -9.73 2.60
C GLY A 83 7.45 -9.94 1.65
N ALA A 84 7.72 -10.22 0.38
CA ALA A 84 6.69 -10.53 -0.62
C ALA A 84 5.94 -11.83 -0.29
N MET A 85 6.64 -12.85 0.20
CA MET A 85 6.02 -14.12 0.62
C MET A 85 5.16 -13.95 1.87
N LEU A 86 5.63 -13.17 2.85
CA LEU A 86 4.86 -12.83 4.04
C LEU A 86 3.63 -11.99 3.70
N ALA A 87 3.78 -11.00 2.81
CA ALA A 87 2.65 -10.24 2.29
C ALA A 87 1.66 -11.17 1.59
N ALA A 88 2.10 -12.02 0.66
CA ALA A 88 1.22 -12.94 -0.06
C ALA A 88 0.46 -13.92 0.85
N SER A 89 1.05 -14.33 1.98
CA SER A 89 0.45 -15.28 2.92
C SER A 89 -0.44 -14.63 3.99
N GLN A 90 -0.05 -13.46 4.50
CA GLN A 90 -0.77 -12.75 5.57
C GLN A 90 -1.78 -11.74 5.05
N TRP A 91 -1.72 -11.36 3.77
CA TRP A 91 -2.64 -10.41 3.18
C TRP A 91 -4.00 -11.06 2.91
N LYS A 92 -4.94 -10.84 3.84
CA LYS A 92 -6.33 -11.22 3.67
C LYS A 92 -6.94 -10.29 2.61
N GLU A 93 -7.18 -10.81 1.41
CA GLU A 93 -7.76 -10.06 0.29
C GLU A 93 -8.94 -9.20 0.74
N ASN A 94 -8.83 -7.88 0.56
CA ASN A 94 -9.99 -7.00 0.56
C ASN A 94 -10.77 -7.28 -0.72
N LYS A 95 -11.62 -8.31 -0.71
CA LYS A 95 -12.77 -8.28 -1.61
C LYS A 95 -13.56 -7.05 -1.19
N ALA A 96 -13.53 -6.01 -2.01
CA ALA A 96 -14.67 -5.15 -2.08
C ALA A 96 -15.86 -6.10 -2.26
N GLU A 97 -16.73 -6.23 -1.25
CA GLU A 97 -18.11 -6.60 -1.56
C GLU A 97 -18.48 -5.65 -2.68
N LEU A 98 -18.75 -6.23 -3.84
CA LEU A 98 -19.34 -5.54 -4.97
C LEU A 98 -20.57 -4.88 -4.36
N ALA A 99 -20.44 -3.59 -4.00
CA ALA A 99 -21.53 -2.87 -3.39
C ALA A 99 -22.69 -3.03 -4.37
N ALA A 100 -23.72 -3.70 -3.86
CA ALA A 100 -24.91 -4.08 -4.58
C ALA A 100 -25.38 -2.94 -5.52
N PRO A 101 -25.95 -3.28 -6.69
CA PRO A 101 -26.20 -2.34 -7.78
C PRO A 101 -26.88 -1.08 -7.27
N ALA A 102 -26.26 0.06 -7.56
CA ALA A 102 -26.63 1.39 -7.10
C ALA A 102 -28.13 1.71 -7.34
N PRO A 103 -28.99 1.70 -6.30
CA PRO A 103 -30.31 2.34 -6.39
C PRO A 103 -30.19 3.87 -6.28
N ALA A 104 -28.99 4.41 -5.96
CA ALA A 104 -28.76 5.84 -5.82
C ALA A 104 -28.51 6.58 -7.15
N LEU A 105 -28.15 5.86 -8.23
CA LEU A 105 -27.93 6.46 -9.54
C LEU A 105 -29.23 6.62 -10.34
N GLU A 106 -30.23 5.74 -10.18
CA GLU A 106 -31.53 5.91 -10.85
C GLU A 106 -32.33 7.09 -10.28
N ALA A 107 -32.38 7.25 -8.95
CA ALA A 107 -33.10 8.36 -8.31
C ALA A 107 -32.56 9.75 -8.72
N ALA A 108 -31.25 9.87 -8.97
CA ALA A 108 -30.63 11.10 -9.44
C ALA A 108 -30.97 11.42 -10.91
N THR A 109 -31.27 10.41 -11.72
CA THR A 109 -31.66 10.59 -13.13
C THR A 109 -33.14 10.94 -13.31
N GLU A 110 -34.03 10.49 -12.42
CA GLU A 110 -35.46 10.86 -12.43
C GLU A 110 -35.68 12.31 -11.98
N GLY A 111 -35.04 12.73 -10.88
CA GLY A 111 -35.18 14.10 -10.35
C GLY A 111 -34.68 15.19 -11.33
N LYS A 112 -33.78 14.83 -12.26
CA LYS A 112 -33.30 15.74 -13.31
C LYS A 112 -34.23 15.78 -14.54
N LYS A 113 -35.00 14.72 -14.79
CA LYS A 113 -36.02 14.67 -15.87
C LYS A 113 -37.29 15.43 -15.49
N GLU A 114 -37.76 15.36 -14.24
CA GLU A 114 -38.92 16.14 -13.78
C GLU A 114 -38.65 17.65 -13.81
N LYS A 115 -37.49 18.10 -13.31
CA LYS A 115 -37.12 19.52 -13.34
C LYS A 115 -36.98 20.10 -14.75
N LYS A 116 -36.68 19.27 -15.76
CA LYS A 116 -36.58 19.70 -17.15
C LYS A 116 -37.95 19.77 -17.84
N LYS A 117 -38.94 19.00 -17.39
CA LYS A 117 -40.33 19.06 -17.90
C LYS A 117 -41.17 20.18 -17.27
N ALA A 118 -40.84 20.63 -16.06
CA ALA A 118 -41.54 21.74 -15.40
C ALA A 118 -41.14 23.13 -15.92
N ASN A 119 -40.13 23.21 -16.81
CA ASN A 119 -39.54 24.47 -17.30
C ASN A 119 -39.54 24.58 -18.84
N ALA A 120 -40.33 23.74 -19.51
CA ALA A 120 -40.61 23.77 -20.95
C ALA A 120 -42.12 23.79 -21.14
#